data_AF-W1P9T5-F1
#
_entry.id   AF-W1P9T5-F1
#
_cell.length_a   1.000
_cell.length_b   1.000
_cell.length_c   1.000
_cell.angle_alpha   90.00
_cell.angle_beta   90.00
_cell.angle_gamma   90.00
#
_symmetry.space_group_name_H-M   'P 1'
#
loop_
_entity.id
_entity.type
_entity.pdbx_description
1 polymer ?
#
loop_
_entity_poly.entity_id
_entity_poly.type
_entity_poly.pdbx_seq_one_letter_code
_entity_poly.pdbx_strand_id
1 'polypeptide(L)'
;MALRFLRFSQGLAQDRTTCRIWFGIATADDFESHDDITEEVGWLHLQPKWKPSVLWFKNDESRLNNHLSRLFVGGIRQMDVLDVLPSPQGLGPLLTGQWNLYAQNPDSSGHLFGTSQGAGTAILTLLRRFHPQTQSLWLTDIAHHHLAIAFVSLVADRMYRTNFEIGHSIKDLLEAHTPPRGRLGRAHKEKQILIEPIFAQWIQSAHGNTSYGFDVLLSSTNGPAFNAGQSLWLPSWLNVINENGNSLFLTISPGDFLVHHVISLGLHTATLILVKGALDARGSKYMPNKKDFGYSFPCDGSGRGGTCDISAWDAFKKWGAWLWSESCKQRTPEGDMCIKFRIELLLGRDSESKILTTTKERKALRHHTWRAGP
;
A
#
# COMPACT_ATOMS: atom_id res chain seq x y z
N MET A 1 23.00 -31.20 -28.96
CA MET A 1 21.53 -31.04 -28.86
C MET A 1 21.27 -30.04 -27.75
N ALA A 2 20.98 -28.78 -28.09
CA ALA A 2 20.58 -27.79 -27.08
C ALA A 2 19.23 -28.21 -26.50
N LEU A 3 19.07 -28.15 -25.19
CA LEU A 3 17.81 -28.50 -24.53
C LEU A 3 16.72 -27.49 -24.93
N ARG A 4 15.47 -27.95 -25.05
CA ARG A 4 14.30 -27.14 -25.43
C ARG A 4 13.89 -26.09 -24.37
N PHE A 5 14.50 -26.17 -23.19
CA PHE A 5 14.32 -25.26 -22.06
C PHE A 5 15.19 -24.00 -22.28
N LEU A 6 14.65 -22.79 -22.00
CA LEU A 6 15.30 -21.47 -22.20
C LEU A 6 15.40 -21.00 -23.66
N ARG A 7 14.29 -21.08 -24.39
CA ARG A 7 14.20 -20.59 -25.76
C ARG A 7 14.46 -19.08 -25.90
N PHE A 8 14.36 -18.33 -24.79
CA PHE A 8 14.51 -16.89 -24.73
C PHE A 8 15.93 -16.40 -24.40
N SER A 9 16.89 -17.30 -24.15
CA SER A 9 18.29 -16.91 -23.92
C SER A 9 19.27 -17.98 -24.41
N GLN A 10 19.92 -17.71 -25.54
CA GLN A 10 20.94 -18.56 -26.14
C GLN A 10 22.17 -18.68 -25.24
N GLY A 11 22.54 -17.61 -24.54
CA GLY A 11 23.65 -17.61 -23.58
C GLY A 11 23.43 -18.61 -22.45
N LEU A 12 22.25 -18.62 -21.82
CA LEU A 12 21.88 -19.58 -20.78
C LEU A 12 21.68 -21.00 -21.34
N ALA A 13 21.16 -21.13 -22.57
CA ALA A 13 20.95 -22.44 -23.20
C ALA A 13 22.27 -23.18 -23.50
N GLN A 14 23.38 -22.45 -23.68
CA GLN A 14 24.71 -23.02 -23.93
C GLN A 14 25.45 -23.43 -22.64
N ASP A 15 25.02 -22.95 -21.47
CA ASP A 15 25.60 -23.35 -20.19
C ASP A 15 25.35 -24.85 -19.93
N ARG A 16 26.42 -25.56 -19.54
CA ARG A 16 26.42 -27.00 -19.29
C ARG A 16 26.16 -27.35 -17.82
N THR A 17 26.13 -26.36 -16.93
CA THR A 17 25.92 -26.54 -15.49
C THR A 17 24.44 -26.53 -15.12
N THR A 18 24.12 -26.84 -13.85
CA THR A 18 22.77 -26.67 -13.29
C THR A 18 22.40 -25.20 -13.09
N CYS A 19 23.37 -24.27 -13.14
CA CYS A 19 23.17 -22.84 -13.01
C CYS A 19 22.13 -22.32 -14.01
N ARG A 20 22.15 -22.83 -15.25
CA ARG A 20 21.16 -22.52 -16.29
C ARG A 20 19.72 -22.72 -15.84
N ILE A 21 19.42 -23.73 -15.03
CA ILE A 21 18.05 -24.02 -14.60
C ILE A 21 17.58 -22.93 -13.65
N TRP A 22 18.43 -22.56 -12.69
CA TRP A 22 18.13 -21.54 -11.70
C TRP A 22 18.00 -20.14 -12.32
N PHE A 23 18.98 -19.74 -13.13
CA PHE A 23 18.90 -18.45 -13.83
C PHE A 23 17.74 -18.42 -14.81
N GLY A 24 17.50 -19.53 -15.49
CA GLY A 24 16.37 -19.66 -16.40
C GLY A 24 15.00 -19.49 -15.75
N ILE A 25 14.83 -19.90 -14.49
CA ILE A 25 13.63 -19.61 -13.72
C ILE A 25 13.65 -18.16 -13.21
N ALA A 26 14.79 -17.68 -12.73
CA ALA A 26 14.92 -16.35 -12.14
C ALA A 26 14.74 -15.21 -13.16
N THR A 27 15.05 -15.42 -14.44
CA THR A 27 14.93 -14.41 -15.51
C THR A 27 13.77 -14.65 -16.45
N ALA A 28 12.88 -15.62 -16.16
CA ALA A 28 11.74 -15.94 -17.02
C ALA A 28 10.80 -14.74 -17.22
N ASP A 29 10.63 -13.91 -16.19
CA ASP A 29 9.81 -12.69 -16.23
C ASP A 29 10.65 -11.41 -16.46
N ASP A 30 11.97 -11.53 -16.63
CA ASP A 30 12.86 -10.42 -16.99
C ASP A 30 12.90 -10.26 -18.52
N PHE A 31 11.75 -9.91 -19.08
CA PHE A 31 11.51 -9.83 -20.52
C PHE A 31 12.56 -8.97 -21.25
N GLU A 32 12.94 -7.82 -20.68
CA GLU A 32 13.92 -6.92 -21.32
C GLU A 32 15.30 -7.57 -21.55
N SER A 33 15.63 -8.63 -20.80
CA SER A 33 16.89 -9.39 -20.93
C SER A 33 16.84 -10.55 -21.93
N HIS A 34 15.67 -10.86 -22.49
CA HIS A 34 15.49 -11.96 -23.44
C HIS A 34 16.05 -11.60 -24.82
N ASP A 35 16.59 -12.59 -25.53
CA ASP A 35 17.08 -12.43 -26.88
C ASP A 35 15.93 -12.05 -27.83
N ASP A 36 16.14 -11.06 -28.69
CA ASP A 36 15.20 -10.59 -29.73
C ASP A 36 13.81 -10.16 -29.21
N ILE A 37 13.72 -9.57 -28.01
CA ILE A 37 12.43 -9.15 -27.48
C ILE A 37 11.86 -7.90 -28.17
N THR A 38 10.54 -7.92 -28.39
CA THR A 38 9.76 -6.74 -28.79
C THR A 38 8.57 -6.58 -27.84
N GLU A 39 8.14 -5.35 -27.56
CA GLU A 39 7.02 -5.06 -26.65
C GLU A 39 5.72 -5.73 -27.14
N GLU A 40 5.25 -6.79 -26.46
CA GLU A 40 4.07 -7.56 -26.87
C GLU A 40 3.18 -8.03 -25.69
N VAL A 41 1.92 -8.34 -25.98
CA VAL A 41 0.75 -8.28 -25.06
C VAL A 41 0.04 -9.64 -24.95
N GLY A 42 -1.10 -9.75 -24.25
CA GLY A 42 -1.87 -11.01 -24.12
C GLY A 42 -2.39 -11.62 -25.44
N TRP A 43 -2.83 -12.89 -25.38
CA TRP A 43 -3.02 -13.79 -26.54
C TRP A 43 -3.76 -13.23 -27.77
N LEU A 44 -4.86 -12.49 -27.59
CA LEU A 44 -5.58 -11.85 -28.70
C LEU A 44 -4.77 -10.70 -29.32
N HIS A 45 -4.09 -9.93 -28.47
CA HIS A 45 -3.24 -8.80 -28.85
C HIS A 45 -1.82 -9.23 -29.29
N LEU A 46 -1.52 -10.52 -29.28
CA LEU A 46 -0.37 -11.12 -29.99
C LEU A 46 -0.66 -11.40 -31.47
N GLN A 47 -1.93 -11.43 -31.86
CA GLN A 47 -2.28 -11.69 -33.26
C GLN A 47 -1.83 -10.52 -34.13
N PRO A 48 -1.20 -10.74 -35.30
CA PRO A 48 -0.62 -9.67 -36.13
C PRO A 48 -1.61 -8.54 -36.49
N LYS A 49 -2.90 -8.88 -36.58
CA LYS A 49 -3.98 -7.94 -36.89
C LYS A 49 -4.37 -7.02 -35.71
N TRP A 50 -4.18 -7.47 -34.48
CA TRP A 50 -4.70 -6.81 -33.27
C TRP A 50 -3.58 -6.35 -32.31
N LYS A 51 -2.33 -6.43 -32.76
CA LYS A 51 -1.15 -5.97 -32.04
C LYS A 51 -1.17 -4.43 -31.93
N PRO A 52 -1.22 -3.86 -30.71
CA PRO A 52 -1.13 -2.42 -30.54
C PRO A 52 0.25 -1.90 -30.95
N SER A 53 0.34 -0.65 -31.41
CA SER A 53 1.62 0.00 -31.68
C SER A 53 2.28 0.49 -30.39
N VAL A 54 3.60 0.69 -30.38
CA VAL A 54 4.34 1.28 -29.24
C VAL A 54 3.80 2.67 -28.86
N LEU A 55 3.30 3.43 -29.85
CA LEU A 55 2.68 4.74 -29.60
C LEU A 55 1.40 4.62 -28.76
N TRP A 56 0.66 3.51 -28.88
CA TRP A 56 -0.51 3.25 -28.04
C TRP A 56 -0.10 3.05 -26.56
N PHE A 57 1.01 2.34 -26.30
CA PHE A 57 1.53 2.12 -24.94
C PHE A 57 2.06 3.38 -24.27
N LYS A 58 2.68 4.27 -25.06
CA LYS A 58 3.29 5.52 -24.58
C LYS A 58 2.34 6.71 -24.52
N ASN A 59 1.05 6.51 -24.80
CA ASN A 59 0.04 7.57 -24.71
C ASN A 59 -0.45 7.71 -23.27
N ASP A 60 0.34 8.42 -22.46
CA ASP A 60 0.09 8.62 -21.03
C ASP A 60 -1.19 9.42 -20.76
N GLU A 61 -1.46 10.47 -21.54
CA GLU A 61 -2.66 11.29 -21.35
C GLU A 61 -3.95 10.50 -21.60
N SER A 62 -4.01 9.72 -22.68
CA SER A 62 -5.17 8.88 -22.98
C SER A 62 -5.35 7.77 -21.95
N ARG A 63 -4.26 7.14 -21.50
CA ARG A 63 -4.30 6.09 -20.48
C ARG A 63 -4.79 6.65 -19.15
N LEU A 64 -4.26 7.79 -18.71
CA LEU A 64 -4.62 8.39 -17.42
C LEU A 64 -6.09 8.80 -17.40
N ASN A 65 -6.59 9.46 -18.46
CA ASN A 65 -8.00 9.80 -18.60
C ASN A 65 -8.89 8.55 -18.55
N ASN A 66 -8.55 7.51 -19.33
CA ASN A 66 -9.36 6.29 -19.37
C ASN A 66 -9.33 5.51 -18.04
N HIS A 67 -8.19 5.47 -17.34
CA HIS A 67 -8.07 4.77 -16.06
C HIS A 67 -8.78 5.51 -14.92
N LEU A 68 -8.66 6.83 -14.83
CA LEU A 68 -9.37 7.64 -13.84
C LEU A 68 -10.89 7.50 -14.01
N SER A 69 -11.37 7.50 -15.24
CA SER A 69 -12.80 7.31 -15.53
C SER A 69 -13.26 5.89 -15.24
N ARG A 70 -12.61 4.88 -15.84
CA ARG A 70 -13.15 3.51 -15.90
C ARG A 70 -12.90 2.69 -14.64
N LEU A 71 -11.79 2.92 -13.92
CA LEU A 71 -11.49 2.14 -12.70
C LEU A 71 -12.48 2.49 -11.58
N PHE A 72 -12.88 3.77 -11.48
CA PHE A 72 -13.81 4.23 -10.46
C PHE A 72 -15.29 4.09 -10.88
N VAL A 73 -15.61 4.26 -12.17
CA VAL A 73 -16.95 3.96 -12.70
C VAL A 73 -17.23 2.45 -12.75
N GLY A 74 -16.20 1.60 -12.83
CA GLY A 74 -16.34 0.14 -12.73
C GLY A 74 -17.03 -0.31 -11.44
N GLY A 75 -16.88 0.45 -10.34
CA GLY A 75 -17.59 0.23 -9.08
C GLY A 75 -19.10 0.52 -9.12
N ILE A 76 -19.61 1.14 -10.18
CA ILE A 76 -21.05 1.42 -10.38
C ILE A 76 -21.77 0.23 -11.04
N ARG A 77 -21.04 -0.82 -11.45
CA ARG A 77 -21.62 -1.96 -12.16
C ARG A 77 -21.61 -3.23 -11.33
N GLN A 78 -22.67 -3.43 -10.55
CA GLN A 78 -23.24 -4.76 -10.34
C GLN A 78 -24.65 -4.68 -9.76
N MET A 79 -25.68 -4.61 -10.60
CA MET A 79 -27.05 -4.95 -10.19
C MET A 79 -27.79 -5.61 -11.37
N ASP A 80 -28.04 -6.91 -11.27
CA ASP A 80 -28.92 -7.66 -12.16
C ASP A 80 -30.38 -7.51 -11.68
N VAL A 81 -30.87 -6.27 -11.59
CA VAL A 81 -32.21 -5.98 -11.07
C VAL A 81 -32.85 -4.88 -11.91
N LEU A 82 -33.63 -5.27 -12.90
CA LEU A 82 -34.39 -4.35 -13.75
C LEU A 82 -35.79 -4.03 -13.18
N ASP A 83 -36.28 -4.88 -12.27
CA ASP A 83 -37.69 -4.84 -11.81
C ASP A 83 -37.88 -4.38 -10.36
N VAL A 84 -36.81 -4.08 -9.62
CA VAL A 84 -36.88 -3.54 -8.25
C VAL A 84 -36.23 -2.18 -8.21
N LEU A 85 -37.00 -1.17 -7.82
CA LEU A 85 -36.50 0.18 -7.65
C LEU A 85 -35.63 0.27 -6.37
N PRO A 86 -34.39 0.79 -6.46
CA PRO A 86 -33.54 0.98 -5.27
C PRO A 86 -34.07 2.02 -4.28
N SER A 87 -34.92 2.94 -4.73
CA SER A 87 -35.55 3.99 -3.91
C SER A 87 -37.03 4.12 -4.29
N PRO A 88 -37.94 4.39 -3.33
CA PRO A 88 -39.37 4.49 -3.60
C PRO A 88 -39.75 5.51 -4.68
N GLN A 89 -38.96 6.58 -4.81
CA GLN A 89 -39.18 7.67 -5.78
C GLN A 89 -38.44 7.45 -7.11
N GLY A 90 -37.72 6.33 -7.27
CA GLY A 90 -36.97 6.00 -8.48
C GLY A 90 -35.97 7.09 -8.88
N LEU A 91 -35.83 7.32 -10.19
CA LEU A 91 -34.92 8.33 -10.76
C LEU A 91 -35.52 9.74 -10.85
N GLY A 92 -36.79 9.93 -10.48
CA GLY A 92 -37.47 11.23 -10.57
C GLY A 92 -36.72 12.36 -9.85
N PRO A 93 -36.38 12.21 -8.55
CA PRO A 93 -35.64 13.20 -7.78
C PRO A 93 -34.25 13.53 -8.34
N LEU A 94 -33.58 12.57 -8.98
CA LEU A 94 -32.29 12.80 -9.63
C LEU A 94 -32.41 13.81 -10.78
N LEU A 95 -33.40 13.63 -11.64
CA LEU A 95 -33.62 14.45 -12.83
C LEU A 95 -34.19 15.83 -12.51
N THR A 96 -34.96 15.96 -11.43
CA THR A 96 -35.52 17.25 -10.99
C THR A 96 -34.56 18.05 -10.09
N GLY A 97 -33.39 17.51 -9.76
CA GLY A 97 -32.39 18.15 -8.89
C GLY A 97 -32.73 18.10 -7.40
N GLN A 98 -33.75 17.33 -7.00
CA GLN A 98 -34.17 17.17 -5.60
C GLN A 98 -33.44 15.99 -4.93
N TRP A 99 -32.10 16.04 -4.92
CA TRP A 99 -31.26 14.91 -4.48
C TRP A 99 -31.36 14.63 -2.97
N ASN A 100 -31.82 15.61 -2.18
CA ASN A 100 -32.03 15.48 -0.75
C ASN A 100 -33.02 14.36 -0.40
N LEU A 101 -33.95 14.01 -1.29
CA LEU A 101 -34.93 12.95 -1.07
C LEU A 101 -34.27 11.57 -0.90
N TYR A 102 -33.11 11.33 -1.51
CA TYR A 102 -32.37 10.07 -1.39
C TYR A 102 -31.70 9.86 -0.03
N ALA A 103 -31.60 10.91 0.79
CA ALA A 103 -31.05 10.86 2.14
C ALA A 103 -32.12 10.74 3.24
N GLN A 104 -33.40 10.73 2.86
CA GLN A 104 -34.51 10.71 3.81
C GLN A 104 -34.75 9.29 4.35
N ASN A 105 -35.09 9.21 5.64
CA ASN A 105 -35.35 7.97 6.37
C ASN A 105 -34.18 6.97 6.30
N PRO A 106 -33.02 7.31 6.88
CA PRO A 106 -31.94 6.34 7.07
C PRO A 106 -32.38 5.20 7.99
N ASP A 107 -31.64 4.09 7.92
CA ASP A 107 -31.78 2.99 8.87
C ASP A 107 -31.68 3.48 10.32
N SER A 108 -32.55 2.94 11.18
CA SER A 108 -32.60 3.31 12.60
C SER A 108 -31.43 2.72 13.39
N SER A 109 -31.15 3.25 14.60
CA SER A 109 -30.14 2.67 15.49
C SER A 109 -30.44 1.25 15.97
N GLY A 110 -31.70 0.82 15.89
CA GLY A 110 -32.15 -0.54 16.22
C GLY A 110 -32.26 -1.46 15.01
N HIS A 111 -31.79 -1.03 13.83
CA HIS A 111 -31.80 -1.85 12.63
C HIS A 111 -31.01 -3.15 12.82
N LEU A 112 -31.62 -4.27 12.43
CA LEU A 112 -30.96 -5.58 12.40
C LEU A 112 -30.50 -5.88 10.98
N PHE A 113 -29.18 -5.93 10.81
CA PHE A 113 -28.54 -6.08 9.50
C PHE A 113 -29.03 -7.36 8.79
N GLY A 114 -29.46 -7.21 7.54
CA GLY A 114 -30.00 -8.31 6.74
C GLY A 114 -31.50 -8.58 6.94
N THR A 115 -32.22 -7.74 7.70
CA THR A 115 -33.67 -7.85 7.92
C THR A 115 -34.38 -6.53 7.61
N SER A 116 -35.71 -6.56 7.48
CA SER A 116 -36.52 -5.35 7.32
C SER A 116 -36.83 -4.64 8.65
N GLN A 117 -36.37 -5.17 9.79
CA GLN A 117 -36.68 -4.60 11.10
C GLN A 117 -35.81 -3.37 11.35
N GLY A 118 -36.44 -2.19 11.43
CA GLY A 118 -35.75 -0.92 11.65
C GLY A 118 -34.99 -0.37 10.44
N ALA A 119 -35.22 -0.97 9.25
CA ALA A 119 -34.64 -0.55 7.98
C ALA A 119 -35.34 0.70 7.45
N GLY A 120 -34.55 1.61 6.89
CA GLY A 120 -34.99 2.81 6.21
C GLY A 120 -35.11 2.62 4.70
N THR A 121 -35.28 3.74 4.00
CA THR A 121 -35.36 3.80 2.53
C THR A 121 -34.30 4.72 1.91
N ALA A 122 -33.44 5.32 2.73
CA ALA A 122 -32.36 6.15 2.24
C ALA A 122 -31.34 5.31 1.46
N ILE A 123 -30.82 5.86 0.37
CA ILE A 123 -29.78 5.20 -0.44
C ILE A 123 -28.44 5.94 -0.37
N LEU A 124 -28.46 7.23 -0.04
CA LEU A 124 -27.26 8.07 0.03
C LEU A 124 -27.33 8.92 1.29
N THR A 125 -26.43 8.66 2.24
CA THR A 125 -26.40 9.40 3.51
C THR A 125 -25.01 9.94 3.82
N LEU A 126 -24.89 10.71 4.90
CA LEU A 126 -23.60 11.18 5.43
C LEU A 126 -23.61 11.10 6.96
N LEU A 127 -24.00 9.95 7.50
CA LEU A 127 -24.19 9.75 8.94
C LEU A 127 -22.85 9.67 9.68
N ARG A 128 -21.80 9.17 9.05
CA ARG A 128 -20.40 9.11 9.53
C ARG A 128 -20.22 8.49 10.92
N ARG A 129 -21.08 7.52 11.26
CA ARG A 129 -21.05 6.71 12.50
C ARG A 129 -20.95 5.22 12.17
N PHE A 130 -20.69 4.39 13.18
CA PHE A 130 -20.77 2.94 13.02
C PHE A 130 -22.20 2.42 13.20
N HIS A 131 -22.52 1.36 12.47
CA HIS A 131 -23.74 0.58 12.67
C HIS A 131 -23.62 -0.17 14.01
N PRO A 132 -24.54 0.00 14.98
CA PRO A 132 -24.37 -0.50 16.34
C PRO A 132 -24.14 -2.02 16.44
N GLN A 133 -24.77 -2.80 15.56
CA GLN A 133 -24.61 -4.25 15.50
C GLN A 133 -23.30 -4.71 14.85
N THR A 134 -22.91 -4.14 13.69
CA THR A 134 -21.78 -4.64 12.89
C THR A 134 -20.47 -3.92 13.20
N GLN A 135 -20.52 -2.79 13.90
CA GLN A 135 -19.37 -1.91 14.16
C GLN A 135 -18.64 -1.46 12.89
N SER A 136 -19.34 -1.48 11.74
CA SER A 136 -18.84 -1.05 10.43
C SER A 136 -19.46 0.28 9.99
N LEU A 137 -18.91 0.89 8.95
CA LEU A 137 -19.55 2.03 8.27
C LEU A 137 -20.92 1.64 7.70
N TRP A 138 -21.83 2.61 7.59
CA TRP A 138 -23.13 2.43 6.94
C TRP A 138 -22.98 2.21 5.44
N LEU A 139 -23.76 1.27 4.88
CA LEU A 139 -23.75 0.99 3.43
C LEU A 139 -24.12 2.22 2.60
N THR A 140 -25.07 3.03 3.07
CA THR A 140 -25.51 4.27 2.42
C THR A 140 -24.43 5.36 2.40
N ASP A 141 -23.57 5.43 3.42
CA ASP A 141 -22.41 6.32 3.45
C ASP A 141 -21.30 5.82 2.51
N ILE A 142 -21.09 4.50 2.45
CA ILE A 142 -20.15 3.88 1.49
C ILE A 142 -20.62 4.14 0.06
N ALA A 143 -21.92 3.96 -0.24
CA ALA A 143 -22.50 4.21 -1.55
C ALA A 143 -22.35 5.68 -1.96
N HIS A 144 -22.64 6.61 -1.06
CA HIS A 144 -22.44 8.05 -1.30
C HIS A 144 -20.95 8.39 -1.53
N HIS A 145 -20.05 7.80 -0.76
CA HIS A 145 -18.61 8.00 -0.95
C HIS A 145 -18.14 7.55 -2.34
N HIS A 146 -18.57 6.36 -2.80
CA HIS A 146 -18.22 5.87 -4.13
C HIS A 146 -18.82 6.75 -5.24
N LEU A 147 -20.06 7.20 -5.09
CA LEU A 147 -20.69 8.13 -6.03
C LEU A 147 -19.93 9.46 -6.11
N ALA A 148 -19.57 10.03 -4.96
CA ALA A 148 -18.81 11.27 -4.89
C ALA A 148 -17.41 11.14 -5.53
N ILE A 149 -16.68 10.06 -5.23
CA ILE A 149 -15.39 9.77 -5.86
C ILE A 149 -15.56 9.56 -7.37
N ALA A 150 -16.60 8.84 -7.81
CA ALA A 150 -16.84 8.66 -9.24
C ALA A 150 -17.05 9.99 -9.95
N PHE A 151 -17.81 10.93 -9.36
CA PHE A 151 -17.96 12.28 -9.92
C PHE A 151 -16.64 13.06 -9.97
N VAL A 152 -15.86 13.05 -8.89
CA VAL A 152 -14.54 13.72 -8.87
C VAL A 152 -13.61 13.12 -9.93
N SER A 153 -13.58 11.80 -10.04
CA SER A 153 -12.77 11.09 -11.04
C SER A 153 -13.25 11.36 -12.47
N LEU A 154 -14.55 11.51 -12.70
CA LEU A 154 -15.10 11.90 -14.00
C LEU A 154 -14.69 13.32 -14.41
N VAL A 155 -14.60 14.25 -13.46
CA VAL A 155 -14.10 15.60 -13.76
C VAL A 155 -12.59 15.56 -13.99
N ALA A 156 -11.85 14.81 -13.16
CA ALA A 156 -10.41 14.63 -13.30
C ALA A 156 -10.01 13.94 -14.62
N ASP A 157 -10.86 13.05 -15.16
CA ASP A 157 -10.62 12.36 -16.43
C ASP A 157 -10.61 13.27 -17.67
N ARG A 158 -11.05 14.52 -17.53
CA ARG A 158 -11.04 15.53 -18.60
C ARG A 158 -9.88 16.51 -18.51
N MET A 159 -8.96 16.30 -17.57
CA MET A 159 -7.85 17.23 -17.34
C MET A 159 -6.78 17.15 -18.43
N TYR A 160 -6.52 15.97 -19.02
CA TYR A 160 -5.39 15.79 -19.94
C TYR A 160 -5.82 15.79 -21.41
N ARG A 161 -4.97 16.36 -22.26
CA ARG A 161 -5.24 16.54 -23.69
C ARG A 161 -5.28 15.19 -24.40
N THR A 162 -6.34 14.96 -25.18
CA THR A 162 -6.48 13.78 -26.04
C THR A 162 -6.60 14.20 -27.51
N ASN A 163 -7.06 13.31 -28.39
CA ASN A 163 -7.32 13.59 -29.81
C ASN A 163 -8.37 14.70 -30.04
N PHE A 164 -9.08 15.14 -28.99
CA PHE A 164 -10.02 16.27 -29.03
C PHE A 164 -9.36 17.64 -28.80
N GLU A 165 -8.04 17.70 -28.67
CA GLU A 165 -7.21 18.92 -28.52
C GLU A 165 -7.50 19.82 -27.29
N ILE A 166 -8.52 19.48 -26.49
CA ILE A 166 -8.86 20.14 -25.23
C ILE A 166 -8.23 19.37 -24.06
N GLY A 167 -7.56 20.09 -23.15
CA GLY A 167 -6.91 19.55 -21.95
C GLY A 167 -5.44 19.96 -21.83
N HIS A 168 -4.79 19.55 -20.75
CA HIS A 168 -3.38 19.84 -20.47
C HIS A 168 -2.45 18.75 -21.03
N SER A 169 -1.29 19.14 -21.58
CA SER A 169 -0.19 18.20 -21.75
C SER A 169 0.62 18.12 -20.47
N ILE A 170 0.92 16.89 -20.02
CA ILE A 170 1.73 16.66 -18.81
C ILE A 170 3.12 17.25 -18.99
N LYS A 171 3.68 17.19 -20.21
CA LYS A 171 4.98 17.77 -20.55
C LYS A 171 5.01 19.28 -20.34
N ASP A 172 4.02 20.00 -20.89
CA ASP A 172 3.95 21.46 -20.78
C ASP A 172 3.77 21.89 -19.30
N LEU A 173 3.01 21.13 -18.52
CA LEU A 173 2.87 21.36 -17.07
C LEU A 173 4.20 21.17 -16.33
N LEU A 174 4.97 20.13 -16.64
CA LEU A 174 6.27 19.87 -16.02
C LEU A 174 7.32 20.92 -16.40
N GLU A 175 7.33 21.36 -17.66
CA GLU A 175 8.26 22.38 -18.15
C GLU A 175 7.96 23.78 -17.58
N ALA A 176 6.68 24.07 -17.30
CA ALA A 176 6.25 25.32 -16.66
C ALA A 176 6.42 25.34 -15.13
N HIS A 177 6.61 24.18 -14.48
CA HIS A 177 6.68 24.10 -13.02
C HIS A 177 8.09 24.45 -12.50
N THR A 178 8.41 25.74 -12.47
CA THR A 178 9.63 26.23 -11.78
C THR A 178 9.39 26.31 -10.26
N PRO A 179 10.18 25.60 -9.42
CA PRO A 179 9.99 25.65 -7.98
C PRO A 179 10.31 27.05 -7.43
N PRO A 180 9.55 27.55 -6.44
CA PRO A 180 9.94 28.72 -5.67
C PRO A 180 11.29 28.43 -4.97
N ARG A 181 12.33 29.22 -5.28
CA ARG A 181 13.65 29.13 -4.64
C ARG A 181 13.51 29.36 -3.12
N GLY A 182 13.70 28.32 -2.31
CA GLY A 182 13.67 28.46 -0.85
C GLY A 182 14.37 27.30 -0.14
N ARG A 183 15.68 27.42 0.08
CA ARG A 183 16.50 26.51 0.91
C ARG A 183 15.99 26.52 2.35
N LEU A 184 15.91 25.37 3.01
CA LEU A 184 15.72 25.29 4.47
C LEU A 184 16.83 24.48 5.13
N GLY A 185 17.35 25.05 6.22
CA GLY A 185 18.58 24.66 6.92
C GLY A 185 18.40 23.64 8.06
N ARG A 186 19.54 23.31 8.68
CA ARG A 186 19.76 22.25 9.67
C ARG A 186 19.11 22.52 11.03
N ALA A 187 18.56 21.48 11.65
CA ALA A 187 18.11 21.46 13.04
C ALA A 187 19.06 20.65 13.95
N HIS A 188 19.26 21.12 15.19
CA HIS A 188 20.04 20.50 16.26
C HIS A 188 19.18 19.61 17.19
N LYS A 189 19.82 18.65 17.88
CA LYS A 189 19.23 17.64 18.79
C LYS A 189 19.65 17.84 20.26
N GLU A 190 18.99 17.05 21.12
CA GLU A 190 19.33 16.53 22.48
C GLU A 190 18.47 17.15 23.62
N LYS A 191 18.02 16.46 24.68
CA LYS A 191 18.39 15.20 25.39
C LYS A 191 17.13 14.43 25.86
N GLN A 192 17.31 13.18 26.33
CA GLN A 192 16.26 12.21 26.68
C GLN A 192 15.35 12.68 27.84
N ILE A 193 14.05 12.72 27.55
CA ILE A 193 12.93 13.06 28.43
C ILE A 193 11.83 12.01 28.12
N LEU A 194 10.98 11.69 29.08
CA LEU A 194 9.71 11.01 28.80
C LEU A 194 8.84 11.99 28.00
N ILE A 195 8.75 11.80 26.69
CA ILE A 195 8.05 12.73 25.79
C ILE A 195 6.63 12.23 25.61
N GLU A 196 5.68 13.03 26.09
CA GLU A 196 4.28 12.86 25.70
C GLU A 196 4.14 13.19 24.20
N PRO A 197 3.37 12.40 23.44
CA PRO A 197 3.11 12.66 22.02
C PRO A 197 2.10 13.81 21.85
N ILE A 198 2.43 15.01 22.36
CA ILE A 198 1.55 16.20 22.37
C ILE A 198 1.05 16.51 20.97
N PHE A 199 1.88 16.35 19.94
CA PHE A 199 1.47 16.58 18.56
C PHE A 199 0.36 15.60 18.11
N ALA A 200 0.46 14.32 18.46
CA ALA A 200 -0.56 13.34 18.10
C ALA A 200 -1.84 13.53 18.91
N GLN A 201 -1.73 13.87 20.20
CA GLN A 201 -2.87 14.21 21.07
C GLN A 201 -3.58 15.49 20.60
N TRP A 202 -2.82 16.49 20.14
CA TRP A 202 -3.36 17.70 19.53
C TRP A 202 -4.12 17.37 18.24
N ILE A 203 -3.61 16.48 17.39
CA ILE A 203 -4.33 16.01 16.19
C ILE A 203 -5.62 15.30 16.59
N GLN A 204 -5.61 14.42 17.60
CA GLN A 204 -6.82 13.75 18.09
C GLN A 204 -7.85 14.76 18.59
N SER A 205 -7.40 15.81 19.28
CA SER A 205 -8.28 16.88 19.77
C SER A 205 -8.80 17.79 18.66
N ALA A 206 -7.96 18.10 17.67
CA ALA A 206 -8.38 18.82 16.47
C ALA A 206 -9.48 18.08 15.69
N HIS A 207 -9.50 16.75 15.79
CA HIS A 207 -10.56 15.90 15.25
C HIS A 207 -11.80 15.76 16.17
N GLY A 208 -11.80 16.33 17.37
CA GLY A 208 -12.96 16.36 18.27
C GLY A 208 -12.90 15.41 19.46
N ASN A 209 -11.76 14.75 19.71
CA ASN A 209 -11.57 13.98 20.94
C ASN A 209 -11.37 14.94 22.13
N THR A 210 -12.24 14.87 23.13
CA THR A 210 -12.19 15.77 24.30
C THR A 210 -11.31 15.24 25.45
N SER A 211 -10.77 14.03 25.33
CA SER A 211 -10.05 13.33 26.42
C SER A 211 -8.75 14.00 26.85
N TYR A 212 -8.13 14.82 25.98
CA TYR A 212 -6.85 15.49 26.25
C TYR A 212 -6.99 16.93 26.73
N GLY A 213 -8.21 17.48 26.78
CA GLY A 213 -8.47 18.84 27.27
C GLY A 213 -7.96 19.98 26.39
N PHE A 214 -7.54 19.72 25.14
CA PHE A 214 -7.24 20.78 24.18
C PHE A 214 -8.52 21.35 23.57
N ASP A 215 -8.68 22.67 23.61
CA ASP A 215 -9.78 23.40 22.98
C ASP A 215 -9.34 23.93 21.59
N VAL A 216 -9.37 23.06 20.57
CA VAL A 216 -8.84 23.36 19.23
C VAL A 216 -9.70 22.74 18.13
N LEU A 217 -10.00 23.53 17.09
CA LEU A 217 -10.79 23.11 15.92
C LEU A 217 -12.10 22.41 16.31
N LEU A 218 -12.23 21.10 16.09
CA LEU A 218 -13.48 20.35 16.30
C LEU A 218 -13.74 19.97 17.77
N SER A 219 -12.74 20.06 18.67
CA SER A 219 -13.00 19.93 20.10
C SER A 219 -13.59 21.22 20.69
N SER A 220 -13.45 22.35 19.98
CA SER A 220 -14.00 23.64 20.38
C SER A 220 -15.40 23.85 19.83
N THR A 221 -16.41 23.95 20.70
CA THR A 221 -17.81 24.16 20.30
C THR A 221 -18.05 25.53 19.66
N ASN A 222 -17.14 26.50 19.85
CA ASN A 222 -17.24 27.85 19.30
C ASN A 222 -16.39 28.05 18.03
N GLY A 223 -15.64 27.03 17.60
CA GLY A 223 -14.74 27.14 16.46
C GLY A 223 -15.46 27.24 15.10
N PRO A 224 -14.90 27.94 14.11
CA PRO A 224 -15.49 28.02 12.77
C PRO A 224 -15.60 26.63 12.11
N ALA A 225 -14.65 25.74 12.37
CA ALA A 225 -14.68 24.35 11.89
C ALA A 225 -15.84 23.54 12.50
N PHE A 226 -16.11 23.74 13.79
CA PHE A 226 -17.23 23.10 14.48
C PHE A 226 -18.57 23.62 13.95
N ASN A 227 -18.72 24.93 13.86
CA ASN A 227 -19.93 25.58 13.34
C ASN A 227 -20.25 25.16 11.89
N ALA A 228 -19.23 25.02 11.04
CA ALA A 228 -19.42 24.57 9.66
C ALA A 228 -19.85 23.10 9.55
N GLY A 229 -19.44 22.23 10.50
CA GLY A 229 -19.73 20.79 10.48
C GLY A 229 -21.01 20.38 11.21
N GLN A 230 -21.58 21.26 12.04
CA GLN A 230 -22.60 20.93 13.04
C GLN A 230 -23.89 20.30 12.47
N SER A 231 -24.21 20.58 11.21
CA SER A 231 -25.53 20.31 10.61
C SER A 231 -25.77 18.88 10.12
N LEU A 232 -24.74 18.08 9.84
CA LEU A 232 -24.94 16.76 9.21
C LEU A 232 -24.06 15.65 9.80
N TRP A 233 -22.74 15.74 9.67
CA TRP A 233 -21.85 14.64 10.00
C TRP A 233 -21.17 14.78 11.37
N LEU A 234 -20.99 16.01 11.85
CA LEU A 234 -20.17 16.29 13.02
C LEU A 234 -20.73 15.74 14.34
N PRO A 235 -22.05 15.83 14.65
CA PRO A 235 -22.58 15.30 15.90
C PRO A 235 -22.38 13.78 16.02
N SER A 236 -22.62 13.04 14.94
CA SER A 236 -22.39 11.60 14.88
C SER A 236 -20.92 11.23 15.00
N TRP A 237 -20.04 12.00 14.35
CA TRP A 237 -18.60 11.82 14.43
C TRP A 237 -18.07 12.03 15.86
N LEU A 238 -18.53 13.09 16.53
CA LEU A 238 -18.14 13.42 17.91
C LEU A 238 -18.61 12.36 18.92
N ASN A 239 -19.76 11.72 18.66
CA ASN A 239 -20.18 10.60 19.48
C ASN A 239 -19.19 9.42 19.36
N VAL A 240 -18.87 9.00 18.13
CA VAL A 240 -18.01 7.83 17.90
C VAL A 240 -16.56 8.07 18.33
N ILE A 241 -15.99 9.26 18.11
CA ILE A 241 -14.60 9.54 18.49
C ILE A 241 -14.38 9.58 20.02
N ASN A 242 -15.44 9.81 20.80
CA ASN A 242 -15.39 9.84 22.26
C ASN A 242 -15.92 8.53 22.90
N GLU A 243 -16.28 7.53 22.10
CA GLU A 243 -16.67 6.20 22.57
C GLU A 243 -15.42 5.31 22.80
N ASN A 244 -15.21 4.88 24.05
CA ASN A 244 -14.06 4.03 24.43
C ASN A 244 -14.13 2.57 23.93
N GLY A 245 -15.20 2.19 23.22
CA GLY A 245 -15.47 0.82 22.79
C GLY A 245 -14.97 0.49 21.37
N ASN A 246 -14.43 1.46 20.64
CA ASN A 246 -13.98 1.30 19.26
C ASN A 246 -12.46 1.56 19.11
N SER A 247 -11.91 1.30 17.93
CA SER A 247 -10.49 1.54 17.61
C SER A 247 -10.22 2.90 16.96
N LEU A 248 -11.23 3.77 16.86
CA LEU A 248 -11.12 5.07 16.23
C LEU A 248 -10.38 6.03 17.17
N PHE A 249 -9.17 6.44 16.79
CA PHE A 249 -8.31 7.33 17.59
C PHE A 249 -8.12 6.86 19.04
N LEU A 250 -7.59 5.64 19.20
CA LEU A 250 -7.16 5.11 20.50
C LEU A 250 -6.31 6.11 21.28
N THR A 251 -6.46 6.10 22.60
CA THR A 251 -5.72 7.00 23.47
C THR A 251 -4.23 6.70 23.42
N ILE A 252 -3.44 7.71 23.03
CA ILE A 252 -2.00 7.58 22.82
C ILE A 252 -1.24 7.89 24.12
N SER A 253 -0.36 6.96 24.50
CA SER A 253 0.53 7.03 25.66
C SER A 253 1.99 7.36 25.28
N PRO A 254 2.86 7.68 26.23
CA PRO A 254 4.30 7.80 25.98
C PRO A 254 4.96 6.53 25.45
N GLY A 255 4.38 5.34 25.69
CA GLY A 255 4.85 4.09 25.09
C GLY A 255 4.68 4.07 23.57
N ASP A 256 3.54 4.60 23.08
CA ASP A 256 3.26 4.71 21.66
C ASP A 256 4.19 5.70 20.98
N PHE A 257 4.58 6.78 21.67
CA PHE A 257 5.59 7.73 21.17
C PHE A 257 6.89 7.00 20.80
N LEU A 258 7.40 6.13 21.69
CA LEU A 258 8.64 5.38 21.44
C LEU A 258 8.50 4.41 20.27
N VAL A 259 7.37 3.69 20.18
CA VAL A 259 7.13 2.74 19.08
C VAL A 259 7.09 3.47 17.74
N HIS A 260 6.41 4.61 17.65
CA HIS A 260 6.38 5.41 16.42
C HIS A 260 7.77 5.95 16.03
N HIS A 261 8.64 6.24 16.99
CA HIS A 261 10.02 6.63 16.70
C HIS A 261 10.86 5.46 16.19
N VAL A 262 10.66 4.25 16.72
CA VAL A 262 11.30 3.04 16.19
C VAL A 262 10.81 2.73 14.79
N ILE A 263 9.50 2.82 14.53
CA ILE A 263 8.92 2.67 13.18
C ILE A 263 9.53 3.72 12.23
N SER A 264 9.61 4.97 12.66
CA SER A 264 10.23 6.05 11.89
C SER A 264 11.68 5.71 11.57
N LEU A 265 12.49 5.29 12.54
CA LEU A 265 13.87 4.86 12.30
C LEU A 265 13.95 3.69 11.31
N GLY A 266 13.07 2.69 11.45
CA GLY A 266 12.93 1.57 10.55
C GLY A 266 12.66 2.01 9.11
N LEU A 267 11.68 2.90 8.92
CA LEU A 267 11.32 3.47 7.61
C LEU A 267 12.43 4.34 7.02
N HIS A 268 13.08 5.19 7.82
CA HIS A 268 14.20 6.02 7.38
C HIS A 268 15.39 5.15 6.95
N THR A 269 15.70 4.09 7.70
CA THR A 269 16.78 3.16 7.37
C THR A 269 16.46 2.37 6.10
N ALA A 270 15.23 1.86 5.97
CA ALA A 270 14.75 1.20 4.77
C ALA A 270 14.87 2.10 3.54
N THR A 271 14.42 3.36 3.68
CA THR A 271 14.49 4.38 2.62
C THR A 271 15.95 4.70 2.28
N LEU A 272 16.82 4.86 3.29
CA LEU A 272 18.24 5.12 3.07
C LEU A 272 18.90 3.99 2.26
N ILE A 273 18.60 2.73 2.58
CA ILE A 273 19.16 1.58 1.85
C ILE A 273 18.72 1.60 0.38
N LEU A 274 17.43 1.78 0.10
CA LEU A 274 16.91 1.81 -1.27
C LEU A 274 17.41 3.03 -2.04
N VAL A 275 17.30 4.22 -1.47
CA VAL A 275 17.71 5.48 -2.12
C VAL A 275 19.19 5.47 -2.41
N LYS A 276 20.03 5.04 -1.46
CA LYS A 276 21.47 4.90 -1.69
C LYS A 276 21.76 3.86 -2.78
N GLY A 277 21.10 2.71 -2.75
CA GLY A 277 21.22 1.68 -3.79
C GLY A 277 20.87 2.20 -5.19
N ALA A 278 19.80 2.97 -5.31
CA ALA A 278 19.36 3.57 -6.57
C ALA A 278 20.30 4.69 -7.06
N LEU A 279 20.73 5.60 -6.16
CA LEU A 279 21.64 6.70 -6.52
C LEU A 279 23.03 6.19 -6.92
N ASP A 280 23.55 5.16 -6.25
CA ASP A 280 24.85 4.55 -6.54
C ASP A 280 24.79 3.47 -7.64
N ALA A 281 23.63 3.26 -8.29
CA ALA A 281 23.42 2.20 -9.28
C ALA A 281 24.24 2.42 -10.57
N ARG A 282 24.36 3.68 -11.00
CA ARG A 282 25.12 4.01 -12.23
C ARG A 282 26.62 4.03 -12.02
N GLY A 283 27.06 4.28 -10.80
CA GLY A 283 28.45 4.39 -10.44
C GLY A 283 28.60 5.00 -9.05
N SER A 284 29.65 4.62 -8.35
CA SER A 284 30.07 5.26 -7.11
C SER A 284 31.54 5.62 -7.19
N LYS A 285 32.06 6.40 -6.23
CA LYS A 285 33.51 6.67 -6.16
C LYS A 285 34.34 5.39 -6.14
N TYR A 286 33.80 4.32 -5.54
CA TYR A 286 34.49 3.06 -5.36
C TYR A 286 34.47 2.17 -6.63
N MET A 287 33.35 2.19 -7.36
CA MET A 287 33.18 1.52 -8.66
C MET A 287 32.48 2.48 -9.63
N PRO A 288 33.22 3.32 -10.38
CA PRO A 288 32.64 4.37 -11.23
C PRO A 288 31.86 3.85 -12.44
N ASN A 289 32.24 2.68 -12.94
CA ASN A 289 31.68 2.04 -14.14
C ASN A 289 30.57 1.03 -13.82
N LYS A 290 29.87 1.17 -12.69
CA LYS A 290 28.86 0.19 -12.24
C LYS A 290 27.73 -0.03 -13.26
N LYS A 291 27.32 1.02 -13.99
CA LYS A 291 26.31 0.94 -15.04
C LYS A 291 26.61 -0.10 -16.13
N ASP A 292 27.88 -0.41 -16.37
CA ASP A 292 28.29 -1.31 -17.45
C ASP A 292 28.10 -2.79 -17.06
N PHE A 293 27.83 -3.10 -15.78
CA PHE A 293 27.60 -4.44 -15.25
C PHE A 293 26.11 -4.79 -15.06
N GLY A 294 25.21 -3.83 -15.25
CA GLY A 294 23.77 -4.01 -15.06
C GLY A 294 23.32 -3.96 -13.59
N TYR A 295 22.07 -4.38 -13.35
CA TYR A 295 21.41 -4.24 -12.04
C TYR A 295 21.85 -5.29 -11.01
N SER A 296 22.04 -6.54 -11.45
CA SER A 296 22.38 -7.69 -10.58
C SER A 296 23.68 -8.33 -11.04
N PHE A 297 24.71 -8.24 -10.20
CA PHE A 297 26.03 -8.88 -10.39
C PHE A 297 26.68 -9.13 -9.03
N PRO A 298 27.58 -10.12 -8.88
CA PRO A 298 28.08 -10.55 -7.57
C PRO A 298 29.06 -9.56 -6.92
N CYS A 299 30.08 -9.12 -7.65
CA CYS A 299 31.13 -8.18 -7.20
C CYS A 299 32.01 -7.74 -8.38
N ASP A 300 32.87 -6.74 -8.15
CA ASP A 300 34.00 -6.30 -9.01
C ASP A 300 35.34 -6.82 -8.46
N GLY A 301 35.37 -8.10 -8.05
CA GLY A 301 36.55 -8.79 -7.53
C GLY A 301 36.98 -8.42 -6.10
N SER A 302 38.07 -9.03 -5.63
CA SER A 302 38.62 -8.85 -4.28
C SER A 302 39.56 -7.64 -4.14
N GLY A 303 39.83 -6.93 -5.24
CA GLY A 303 40.68 -5.74 -5.24
C GLY A 303 40.10 -4.59 -4.40
N ARG A 304 40.92 -3.58 -4.11
CA ARG A 304 40.54 -2.34 -3.42
C ARG A 304 39.93 -2.53 -2.01
N GLY A 305 40.14 -3.67 -1.38
CA GLY A 305 39.57 -4.02 -0.07
C GLY A 305 38.31 -4.88 -0.12
N GLY A 306 37.89 -5.33 -1.31
CA GLY A 306 36.74 -6.20 -1.51
C GLY A 306 35.47 -5.45 -1.92
N THR A 307 34.83 -5.91 -2.99
CA THR A 307 33.66 -5.25 -3.60
C THR A 307 32.37 -6.05 -3.40
N CYS A 308 32.27 -6.82 -2.32
CA CYS A 308 31.09 -7.63 -2.00
C CYS A 308 29.85 -6.75 -1.76
N ASP A 309 28.68 -7.27 -2.16
CA ASP A 309 27.36 -6.63 -2.00
C ASP A 309 27.29 -5.18 -2.52
N ILE A 310 27.92 -4.92 -3.66
CA ILE A 310 28.05 -3.58 -4.26
C ILE A 310 26.97 -3.26 -5.29
N SER A 311 26.27 -4.28 -5.82
CA SER A 311 25.27 -4.09 -6.87
C SER A 311 24.00 -3.41 -6.31
N ALA A 312 23.20 -2.81 -7.19
CA ALA A 312 21.92 -2.23 -6.78
C ALA A 312 20.94 -3.30 -6.30
N TRP A 313 21.00 -4.50 -6.87
CA TRP A 313 20.27 -5.68 -6.41
C TRP A 313 20.63 -6.08 -4.97
N ASP A 314 21.90 -5.97 -4.56
CA ASP A 314 22.30 -6.29 -3.19
C ASP A 314 21.76 -5.27 -2.18
N ALA A 315 21.60 -4.00 -2.58
CA ALA A 315 20.89 -3.02 -1.77
C ALA A 315 19.40 -3.38 -1.62
N PHE A 316 18.75 -3.87 -2.68
CA PHE A 316 17.38 -4.38 -2.61
C PHE A 316 17.25 -5.60 -1.68
N LYS A 317 18.19 -6.56 -1.75
CA LYS A 317 18.22 -7.70 -0.80
C LYS A 317 18.35 -7.24 0.65
N LYS A 318 19.26 -6.30 0.92
CA LYS A 318 19.47 -5.71 2.26
C LYS A 318 18.20 -5.01 2.76
N TRP A 319 17.50 -4.29 1.87
CA TRP A 319 16.22 -3.68 2.19
C TRP A 319 15.15 -4.72 2.52
N GLY A 320 15.02 -5.79 1.73
CA GLY A 320 14.06 -6.86 1.98
C GLY A 320 14.28 -7.54 3.34
N ALA A 321 15.53 -7.80 3.71
CA ALA A 321 15.89 -8.32 5.03
C ALA A 321 15.54 -7.35 6.18
N TRP A 322 15.72 -6.04 5.95
CA TRP A 322 15.36 -5.01 6.93
C TRP A 322 13.84 -4.89 7.11
N LEU A 323 13.08 -4.86 6.02
CA LEU A 323 11.62 -4.82 6.03
C LEU A 323 11.04 -6.02 6.79
N TRP A 324 11.61 -7.21 6.55
CA TRP A 324 11.25 -8.42 7.28
C TRP A 324 11.50 -8.27 8.78
N SER A 325 12.68 -7.78 9.18
CA SER A 325 13.03 -7.56 10.58
C SER A 325 12.08 -6.59 11.28
N GLU A 326 11.66 -5.51 10.62
CA GLU A 326 10.73 -4.54 11.19
C GLU A 326 9.30 -5.09 11.31
N SER A 327 8.84 -5.86 10.32
CA SER A 327 7.51 -6.48 10.34
C SER A 327 7.35 -7.51 11.46
N CYS A 328 8.40 -8.27 11.78
CA CYS A 328 8.40 -9.25 12.88
C CYS A 328 8.44 -8.62 14.29
N LYS A 329 8.65 -7.30 14.44
CA LYS A 329 8.70 -6.63 15.75
C LYS A 329 7.35 -6.08 16.22
N GLN A 330 6.31 -6.06 15.37
CA GLN A 330 4.97 -5.59 15.76
C GLN A 330 4.22 -6.71 16.49
N ARG A 331 4.03 -6.55 17.79
CA ARG A 331 3.40 -7.52 18.70
C ARG A 331 1.87 -7.43 18.62
N THR A 332 1.18 -8.57 18.63
CA THR A 332 -0.26 -8.61 18.91
C THR A 332 -0.54 -8.47 20.42
N PRO A 333 -1.73 -8.00 20.83
CA PRO A 333 -2.11 -7.84 22.24
C PRO A 333 -2.14 -9.16 23.04
N GLU A 334 -2.22 -10.31 22.36
CA GLU A 334 -2.43 -11.62 22.98
C GLU A 334 -1.14 -12.42 23.22
N GLY A 335 0.04 -11.83 23.01
CA GLY A 335 1.30 -12.48 23.39
C GLY A 335 1.73 -13.67 22.52
N ASP A 336 0.92 -14.07 21.54
CA ASP A 336 1.28 -15.09 20.57
C ASP A 336 2.06 -14.49 19.39
N MET A 337 3.28 -15.00 19.23
CA MET A 337 4.18 -14.70 18.13
C MET A 337 3.58 -15.21 16.81
N CYS A 338 2.82 -14.37 16.14
CA CYS A 338 2.41 -14.55 14.75
C CYS A 338 3.55 -14.01 13.85
N ILE A 339 4.07 -14.67 12.81
CA ILE A 339 3.60 -15.81 12.02
C ILE A 339 4.80 -16.61 11.49
N LYS A 340 4.66 -17.93 11.56
CA LYS A 340 5.40 -18.93 10.80
C LYS A 340 5.17 -18.73 9.29
N PHE A 341 5.97 -17.90 8.63
CA PHE A 341 6.24 -18.01 7.19
C PHE A 341 7.64 -18.61 7.03
N ARG A 342 7.70 -19.94 7.06
CA ARG A 342 8.91 -20.69 6.70
C ARG A 342 8.95 -20.76 5.18
N ILE A 343 9.59 -19.77 4.55
CA ILE A 343 10.19 -20.00 3.22
C ILE A 343 11.68 -20.22 3.48
N GLU A 344 12.07 -21.49 3.43
CA GLU A 344 13.47 -21.90 3.42
C GLU A 344 14.16 -21.41 2.14
N LEU A 345 14.69 -20.19 2.13
CA LEU A 345 15.43 -19.69 0.95
C LEU A 345 16.68 -18.87 1.24
N LEU A 346 17.21 -18.85 2.47
CA LEU A 346 18.44 -18.09 2.73
C LEU A 346 19.56 -18.77 3.52
N LEU A 347 19.42 -20.04 3.91
CA LEU A 347 20.56 -20.77 4.47
C LEU A 347 20.58 -22.20 3.95
N GLY A 348 21.36 -22.41 2.89
CA GLY A 348 21.89 -23.73 2.59
C GLY A 348 22.68 -24.22 3.79
N ARG A 349 22.10 -25.16 4.53
CA ARG A 349 22.85 -26.05 5.43
C ARG A 349 22.11 -27.37 5.55
N ASP A 350 22.86 -28.43 5.29
CA ASP A 350 22.43 -29.81 5.15
C ASP A 350 21.75 -30.39 6.40
N SER A 351 20.82 -31.32 6.13
CA SER A 351 20.49 -32.55 6.88
C SER A 351 20.11 -32.46 8.37
N GLU A 352 18.83 -32.62 8.69
CA GLU A 352 18.24 -33.90 9.14
C GLU A 352 16.79 -33.70 9.61
N SER A 353 15.90 -34.50 9.03
CA SER A 353 14.51 -34.65 9.43
C SER A 353 14.38 -35.17 10.85
N LYS A 354 13.65 -34.48 11.73
CA LYS A 354 12.93 -35.14 12.84
C LYS A 354 11.66 -34.38 13.20
N ILE A 355 10.56 -35.08 12.96
CA ILE A 355 9.17 -34.76 13.28
C ILE A 355 9.03 -34.59 14.81
N LEU A 356 8.35 -33.52 15.24
CA LEU A 356 7.91 -33.31 16.61
C LEU A 356 6.86 -34.36 16.97
N THR A 357 7.23 -35.37 17.77
CA THR A 357 6.28 -36.05 18.65
C THR A 357 6.22 -35.32 19.98
N THR A 358 4.99 -35.10 20.42
CA THR A 358 4.52 -34.33 21.55
C THR A 358 5.19 -34.61 22.89
N THR A 359 5.30 -33.56 23.69
CA THR A 359 5.86 -33.50 25.04
C THR A 359 5.07 -34.36 26.05
N LYS A 360 5.46 -35.63 26.21
CA LYS A 360 5.21 -36.41 27.44
C LYS A 360 6.09 -37.65 27.44
N GLU A 361 7.36 -37.47 27.81
CA GLU A 361 8.29 -38.48 28.37
C GLU A 361 9.74 -37.97 28.27
N ARG A 362 10.15 -37.08 29.18
CA ARG A 362 11.57 -36.87 29.51
C ARG A 362 11.80 -37.30 30.95
N LYS A 363 11.90 -38.62 31.16
CA LYS A 363 12.49 -39.17 32.39
C LYS A 363 12.99 -40.61 32.20
N ALA A 364 13.89 -40.82 31.26
CA ALA A 364 14.80 -41.96 31.28
C ALA A 364 16.00 -41.66 30.37
N LEU A 365 17.17 -42.14 30.76
CA LEU A 365 18.43 -42.14 30.00
C LEU A 365 19.25 -40.83 30.04
N ARG A 366 19.69 -40.48 31.25
CA ARG A 366 21.11 -40.13 31.42
C ARG A 366 21.89 -41.44 31.31
N HIS A 367 22.89 -41.50 30.44
CA HIS A 367 24.18 -42.19 30.61
C HIS A 367 24.86 -42.33 29.23
N HIS A 368 26.19 -42.16 29.24
CA HIS A 368 27.18 -42.43 28.18
C HIS A 368 27.63 -41.27 27.25
N THR A 369 28.62 -40.53 27.76
CA THR A 369 29.99 -40.29 27.21
C THR A 369 30.31 -40.74 25.77
N TRP A 370 30.95 -39.87 24.96
CA TRP A 370 32.35 -39.96 24.44
C TRP A 370 32.58 -38.88 23.34
N ARG A 371 33.42 -37.87 23.61
CA ARG A 371 34.77 -37.54 23.05
C ARG A 371 34.88 -37.03 21.60
N ALA A 372 35.83 -36.11 21.48
CA ALA A 372 36.22 -35.25 20.37
C ALA A 372 37.06 -35.92 19.26
N GLY A 373 36.95 -35.32 18.06
CA GLY A 373 37.99 -35.16 17.03
C GLY A 373 38.32 -36.38 16.15
N PRO A 374 38.94 -36.19 14.97
CA PRO A 374 39.44 -34.94 14.37
C PRO A 374 38.45 -34.23 13.43
#